data_AF-A0A251RVF1-F1
#
_entry.id   AF-A0A251RVF1-F1
#
_cell.length_a   1.000
_cell.length_b   1.000
_cell.length_c   1.000
_cell.angle_alpha   90.00
_cell.angle_beta   90.00
_cell.angle_gamma   90.00
#
_symmetry.space_group_name_H-M   'P 1'
#
loop_
_entity.id
_entity.type
_entity.pdbx_description
1 polymer ?
#
loop_
_entity_poly.entity_id
_entity_poly.type
_entity_poly.pdbx_seq_one_letter_code
_entity_poly.pdbx_strand_id
1 'polypeptide(L)'
;MLARVIGLLGPIDYHMLERGHETSKYFTVEFDLYRINEETNEMEYITPQETSLEERVQVSDTLLLDFIGNLLEINPRRRPTAREALKDPWLLFPYG
;
A
#
# COMPACT_ATOMS: atom_id res chain seq x y z
N MET A 1 -1.68 7.56 -8.37
CA MET A 1 -1.31 7.36 -6.95
C MET A 1 -1.59 5.93 -6.49
N LEU A 2 -2.79 5.37 -6.71
CA LEU A 2 -3.15 4.00 -6.29
C LEU A 2 -2.24 2.89 -6.84
N ALA A 3 -1.89 2.91 -8.13
CA ALA A 3 -0.95 1.95 -8.72
C ALA A 3 0.41 1.91 -8.00
N ARG A 4 0.89 3.05 -7.47
CA ARG A 4 2.15 3.11 -6.72
C ARG A 4 2.02 2.48 -5.33
N VAL A 5 0.86 2.66 -4.68
CA VAL A 5 0.57 2.01 -3.39
C VAL A 5 0.57 0.50 -3.58
N ILE A 6 -0.13 0.00 -4.62
CA ILE A 6 -0.19 -1.43 -4.91
C ILE A 6 1.18 -1.99 -5.28
N GLY A 7 1.96 -1.26 -6.09
CA GLY A 7 3.32 -1.67 -6.45
C GLY A 7 4.29 -1.69 -5.27
N LEU A 8 4.03 -0.93 -4.21
CA LEU A 8 4.87 -0.87 -3.01
C LEU A 8 4.44 -1.86 -1.93
N LEU A 9 3.14 -2.01 -1.71
CA LEU A 9 2.56 -2.70 -0.56
C LEU A 9 1.86 -4.01 -0.94
N GLY A 10 1.75 -4.30 -2.24
CA GLY A 10 1.04 -5.46 -2.77
C GLY A 10 -0.43 -5.17 -3.08
N PRO A 11 -1.17 -6.20 -3.54
CA PRO A 11 -2.56 -6.07 -3.95
C PRO A 11 -3.47 -5.69 -2.77
N ILE A 12 -4.54 -4.94 -3.08
CA ILE A 12 -5.59 -4.65 -2.10
C ILE A 12 -6.37 -5.94 -1.81
N ASP A 13 -6.66 -6.20 -0.54
CA ASP A 13 -7.48 -7.34 -0.11
C ASP A 13 -8.85 -7.32 -0.79
N TYR A 14 -9.25 -8.46 -1.35
CA TYR A 14 -10.53 -8.64 -2.05
C TYR A 14 -11.73 -8.16 -1.21
N HIS A 15 -11.78 -8.47 0.09
CA HIS A 15 -12.89 -8.04 0.95
C HIS A 15 -12.93 -6.53 1.17
N MET A 16 -11.81 -5.83 1.00
CA MET A 16 -11.79 -4.37 1.00
C MET A 16 -12.34 -3.81 -0.30
N LEU A 17 -12.00 -4.43 -1.45
CA LEU A 17 -12.51 -4.03 -2.75
C LEU A 17 -14.02 -4.22 -2.85
N GLU A 18 -14.56 -5.37 -2.40
CA GLU A 18 -16.01 -5.63 -2.41
C GLU A 18 -16.82 -4.60 -1.62
N ARG A 19 -16.27 -4.10 -0.51
CA ARG A 19 -16.96 -3.15 0.38
C ARG A 19 -16.70 -1.69 0.03
N GLY A 20 -15.80 -1.42 -0.90
CA GLY A 20 -15.42 -0.07 -1.29
C GLY A 20 -16.51 0.59 -2.13
N HIS A 21 -17.06 1.69 -1.65
CA HIS A 21 -18.06 2.48 -2.38
C HIS A 21 -17.56 3.01 -3.73
N GLU A 22 -16.25 3.22 -3.83
CA GLU A 22 -15.60 3.84 -4.98
C GLU A 22 -14.70 2.88 -5.76
N THR A 23 -14.79 1.57 -5.47
CA THR A 23 -13.96 0.54 -6.12
C THR A 23 -14.11 0.58 -7.63
N SER A 24 -15.34 0.73 -8.13
CA SER A 24 -15.64 0.79 -9.56
C SER A 24 -15.07 2.02 -10.28
N LYS A 25 -14.54 3.03 -9.58
CA LYS A 25 -13.81 4.14 -10.23
C LYS A 25 -12.41 3.77 -10.67
N TYR A 26 -11.85 2.71 -10.08
CA TYR A 26 -10.44 2.36 -10.24
C TYR A 26 -10.23 0.91 -10.69
N PHE A 27 -11.20 0.03 -10.43
CA PHE A 27 -11.09 -1.39 -10.66
C PHE A 27 -12.23 -1.92 -11.54
N THR A 28 -11.91 -2.83 -12.46
CA THR A 28 -12.91 -3.58 -13.22
C THR A 28 -13.69 -4.53 -12.29
N VAL A 29 -14.69 -5.23 -12.85
CA VAL A 29 -15.45 -6.24 -12.08
C VAL A 29 -14.58 -7.45 -11.72
N GLU A 30 -13.51 -7.70 -12.49
CA GLU A 30 -12.45 -8.66 -12.20
C GLU A 30 -11.37 -8.13 -11.25
N PHE A 31 -11.52 -6.89 -10.75
CA PHE A 31 -10.57 -6.17 -9.91
C PHE A 31 -9.23 -5.81 -10.57
N ASP A 32 -9.20 -5.70 -11.90
CA ASP A 32 -8.06 -5.15 -12.61
C ASP A 32 -8.04 -3.62 -12.50
N LEU A 33 -6.86 -3.04 -12.24
CA LEU A 33 -6.72 -1.60 -12.09
C LEU A 33 -6.77 -0.92 -13.47
N TYR A 34 -7.57 0.12 -13.59
CA TYR A 34 -7.70 0.90 -14.82
C TYR A 34 -7.82 2.41 -14.56
N ARG A 35 -7.73 3.19 -15.64
CA ARG A 35 -8.15 4.59 -15.68
C ARG A 35 -8.93 4.88 -16.96
N ILE A 36 -9.71 5.93 -16.96
CA ILE A 36 -10.23 6.52 -18.21
C ILE A 36 -9.22 7.60 -18.66
N ASN A 37 -8.84 7.55 -19.93
CA ASN A 37 -8.06 8.59 -20.57
C ASN A 37 -8.94 9.82 -20.78
N GLU A 38 -8.52 10.99 -20.29
CA GLU A 38 -9.35 12.21 -20.34
C GLU A 38 -9.45 12.81 -21.76
N GLU A 39 -8.51 12.49 -22.65
CA GLU A 39 -8.47 12.99 -24.02
C GLU A 39 -9.30 12.12 -24.97
N THR A 40 -9.17 10.79 -24.85
CA THR A 40 -9.84 9.83 -25.75
C THR A 40 -11.12 9.23 -25.16
N ASN A 41 -11.33 9.38 -23.85
CA ASN A 41 -12.41 8.75 -23.09
C ASN A 41 -12.37 7.20 -23.15
N GLU A 42 -11.20 6.62 -23.43
CA GLU A 42 -10.99 5.18 -23.49
C GLU A 42 -10.50 4.62 -22.15
N MET A 43 -10.81 3.36 -21.88
CA MET A 43 -10.32 2.63 -20.71
C MET A 43 -8.91 2.11 -20.97
N GLU A 44 -7.99 2.42 -20.06
CA GLU A 44 -6.61 1.97 -20.09
C GLU A 44 -6.30 1.16 -18.82
N TYR A 45 -5.81 -0.06 -19.00
CA TYR A 45 -5.32 -0.88 -17.89
C TYR A 45 -4.01 -0.34 -17.33
N ILE A 46 -3.85 -0.43 -16.01
CA ILE A 46 -2.66 -0.01 -15.31
C ILE A 46 -2.02 -1.21 -14.63
N THR A 47 -0.79 -1.53 -15.04
CA THR A 47 0.05 -2.50 -14.34
C THR A 47 0.85 -1.78 -13.25
N PRO A 48 0.63 -2.08 -11.95
CA PRO A 48 1.48 -1.58 -10.88
C PRO A 48 2.92 -2.03 -11.07
N GLN A 49 3.87 -1.11 -10.90
CA GLN A 49 5.29 -1.45 -10.91
C GLN A 49 5.70 -1.89 -9.51
N GLU A 50 6.13 -3.14 -9.36
CA GLU A 50 6.68 -3.65 -8.11
C GLU A 50 7.95 -2.90 -7.74
N THR A 51 8.00 -2.39 -6.51
CA THR A 51 9.17 -1.70 -5.93
C THR A 51 9.28 -2.05 -4.45
N SER A 52 10.49 -2.05 -3.91
CA SER A 52 10.68 -2.35 -2.48
C SER A 52 10.56 -1.10 -1.60
N LEU A 53 10.20 -1.30 -0.33
CA LEU A 53 10.19 -0.22 0.66
C LEU A 53 11.60 0.34 0.90
N GLU A 54 12.61 -0.52 0.90
CA GLU A 54 14.02 -0.14 0.98
C GLU A 54 14.42 0.83 -0.14
N GLU A 55 14.07 0.53 -1.39
CA GLU A 55 14.36 1.40 -2.55
C GLU A 55 13.68 2.77 -2.44
N ARG A 56 12.47 2.80 -1.88
CA ARG A 56 11.68 4.03 -1.73
C ARG A 56 12.15 4.90 -0.58
N VAL A 57 12.48 4.30 0.55
CA VAL A 57 12.91 5.00 1.77
C VAL A 57 14.41 5.30 1.71
N GLN A 58 15.18 4.54 0.91
CA GLN A 58 16.63 4.64 0.77
C GLN A 58 17.39 4.39 2.08
N VAL A 59 16.92 3.40 2.85
CA VAL A 59 17.51 3.00 4.14
C VAL A 59 17.56 1.48 4.20
N SER A 60 18.66 0.94 4.73
CA SER A 60 18.86 -0.51 4.89
C SER A 60 18.73 -1.00 6.34
N ASP A 61 18.29 -0.14 7.28
CA ASP A 61 17.94 -0.55 8.65
C ASP A 61 16.65 -1.39 8.60
N THR A 62 16.81 -2.69 8.80
CA THR A 62 15.70 -3.65 8.72
C THR A 62 14.64 -3.40 9.79
N LEU A 63 15.01 -2.94 10.99
CA LEU A 63 14.03 -2.65 12.05
C LEU A 63 13.18 -1.44 11.67
N LEU A 64 13.79 -0.40 11.10
CA LEU A 64 13.03 0.75 10.59
C LEU A 64 12.11 0.35 9.44
N LEU A 65 12.62 -0.46 8.49
CA LEU A 65 11.81 -0.91 7.36
C LEU A 65 10.63 -1.76 7.81
N ASP A 66 10.83 -2.67 8.75
CA ASP A 66 9.76 -3.48 9.35
C ASP A 66 8.73 -2.59 10.07
N PHE A 67 9.20 -1.62 10.85
CA PHE A 67 8.32 -0.65 11.52
C PHE A 67 7.46 0.14 10.53
N ILE A 68 8.07 0.72 9.48
CA ILE A 68 7.35 1.46 8.44
C ILE A 68 6.37 0.52 7.71
N GLY A 69 6.80 -0.70 7.37
CA GLY A 69 5.95 -1.71 6.74
C GLY A 69 4.69 -2.00 7.55
N ASN A 70 4.84 -2.18 8.87
CA ASN A 70 3.72 -2.39 9.79
C ASN A 70 2.76 -1.20 9.80
N LEU A 71 3.26 0.04 9.80
CA LEU A 71 2.42 1.24 9.75
C LEU A 71 1.68 1.40 8.42
N LEU A 72 2.26 0.90 7.34
CA LEU A 72 1.70 0.95 5.98
C LEU A 72 0.76 -0.23 5.66
N GLU A 73 0.47 -1.12 6.62
CA GLU A 73 -0.47 -2.23 6.43
C GLU A 73 -1.78 -1.73 5.79
N ILE A 74 -2.08 -2.28 4.60
CA ILE A 74 -3.20 -1.86 3.76
C ILE A 74 -4.50 -2.12 4.48
N ASN A 75 -4.63 -3.30 5.11
CA ASN A 75 -5.85 -3.66 5.80
C ASN A 75 -5.92 -2.92 7.15
N PRO A 76 -6.85 -1.95 7.32
CA PRO A 76 -6.89 -1.14 8.53
C PRO A 76 -7.19 -1.95 9.79
N ARG A 77 -7.76 -3.15 9.67
CA ARG A 77 -7.99 -4.05 10.81
C ARG A 77 -6.73 -4.74 11.31
N ARG A 78 -5.72 -4.86 10.45
CA ARG A 78 -4.41 -5.45 10.77
C ARG A 78 -3.36 -4.38 11.11
N ARG A 79 -3.63 -3.13 10.74
CA ARG A 79 -2.74 -2.00 11.03
C ARG A 79 -2.67 -1.76 12.54
N PRO A 80 -1.46 -1.61 13.11
CA PRO A 80 -1.31 -1.35 14.53
C PRO A 80 -1.91 0.02 14.92
N THR A 81 -2.43 0.08 16.14
CA THR A 81 -2.77 1.36 16.76
C THR A 81 -1.51 2.13 17.14
N ALA A 82 -1.63 3.44 17.36
CA ALA A 82 -0.50 4.26 17.81
C ALA A 82 0.16 3.71 19.10
N ARG A 83 -0.65 3.20 20.04
CA ARG A 83 -0.16 2.62 21.30
C ARG A 83 0.61 1.31 21.09
N GLU A 84 0.24 0.53 20.09
CA GLU A 84 0.96 -0.70 19.73
C GLU A 84 2.25 -0.37 18.99
N ALA A 85 2.19 0.55 18.03
CA ALA A 85 3.35 1.01 17.27
C ALA A 85 4.44 1.61 18.17
N LEU A 86 4.08 2.32 19.25
CA LEU A 86 5.05 2.84 20.23
C LEU A 86 5.86 1.76 20.96
N LYS A 87 5.46 0.49 20.87
CA LYS A 87 6.17 -0.64 21.47
C LYS A 87 7.07 -1.36 20.47
N ASP A 88 7.20 -0.86 19.26
CA ASP A 88 7.98 -1.48 18.22
C ASP A 88 9.47 -1.57 18.62
N PRO A 89 10.17 -2.70 18.32
CA PRO A 89 11.58 -2.86 18.62
C PRO A 89 12.46 -1.73 18.08
N TRP A 90 12.14 -1.15 16.91
CA TRP A 90 12.88 -0.04 16.34
C TRP A 90 12.92 1.17 17.28
N LEU A 91 11.80 1.54 17.89
CA LEU A 91 11.72 2.69 18.81
C LEU A 91 12.38 2.42 20.17
N LEU A 92 12.40 1.15 20.59
CA LEU A 92 12.95 0.73 21.87
C LEU A 92 14.44 0.38 21.79
N PHE A 93 14.99 0.30 20.58
CA PHE A 93 16.39 0.01 20.37
C PHE A 93 17.26 1.19 20.85
N PRO A 94 18.27 0.95 21.72
CA PRO A 94 19.17 2.00 22.13
C PRO A 94 20.14 2.27 20.99
N TYR A 95 19.79 3.20 20.11
CA TYR A 95 20.74 3.82 19.19
C TYR A 95 21.65 4.73 20.03
N GLY A 96 22.70 4.13 20.58
CA GLY A 96 23.78 4.81 21.29
C GLY A 96 24.72 5.55 20.35
#